data_AF-A0A517WMU4-F1
#
_entry.id   AF-A0A517WMU4-F1
#
_cell.length_a   1.000
_cell.length_b   1.000
_cell.length_c   1.000
_cell.angle_alpha   90.00
_cell.angle_beta   90.00
_cell.angle_gamma   90.00
#
_symmetry.space_group_name_H-M   'P 1'
#
loop_
_entity.id
_entity.type
_entity.pdbx_description
1 polymer ?
#
loop_
_entity_poly.entity_id
_entity_poly.type
_entity_poly.pdbx_seq_one_letter_code
_entity_poly.pdbx_strand_id
1 'polypeptide(L)'
;MGFVAGNIFLWKDMRFTGASMENRNSQSKEESQSNSFYCFDTTLTQPGDIILTGSPTGKNSRIIRGWTGSDFSHAGICFDSGIFIEALGKGVRRFNLARMATRSLKNVRFLRLKEEIPDRERIAKKAGSKAEQYLTQGYWLSGALKSLLNASKKEHTSSFFCSHLVAHAYREVGLELLQERMAEDVYPGLLFESDLFSDVTDSIAYMQTELRGMVWSFLEDEDDPTNTHTLEVEIAQRIYGKISREFEKHELPVPSNYYDVFRVLANLEQESIARAIDQKLVTLMSEEGLLTLMDPDLNEKLVHAQEIDKYVKHNLENNKFSDREVQDYLRIYRAFLSHADQELQGREDELELWRRLTVLRGLSSFALLAEHSEKMCDCFKQISAAIQQAVSYLEAYESGQGTTDG
;
A
#
# COMPACT_ATOMS: atom_id res chain seq x y z
N MET A 1 -3.24 23.80 -4.31
CA MET A 1 -2.37 22.69 -4.75
C MET A 1 -2.48 21.60 -3.70
N GLY A 2 -3.02 20.44 -4.05
CA GLY A 2 -3.07 19.31 -3.13
C GLY A 2 -1.65 18.83 -2.87
N PHE A 3 -1.29 18.70 -1.60
CA PHE A 3 -0.02 18.10 -1.18
C PHE A 3 -0.19 16.59 -1.37
N VAL A 4 0.45 16.00 -2.38
CA VAL A 4 0.61 14.54 -2.51
C VAL A 4 1.94 14.21 -1.83
N ALA A 5 2.00 14.37 -0.51
CA ALA A 5 3.13 13.86 0.26
C ALA A 5 2.71 12.52 0.85
N GLY A 6 3.46 11.46 0.53
CA GLY A 6 3.23 10.15 1.11
C GLY A 6 3.48 8.95 0.21
N ASN A 7 3.96 9.10 -1.03
CA ASN A 7 4.33 7.94 -1.85
C ASN A 7 5.66 7.30 -1.42
N ILE A 8 6.16 7.69 -0.25
CA ILE A 8 7.52 7.39 0.15
C ILE A 8 7.75 5.87 0.26
N PHE A 9 6.77 5.04 0.66
CA PHE A 9 7.08 3.67 1.08
C PHE A 9 6.04 2.62 0.68
N LEU A 10 6.41 1.75 -0.28
CA LEU A 10 5.63 0.60 -0.76
C LEU A 10 6.46 -0.71 -0.84
N TRP A 11 7.47 -0.87 0.02
CA TRP A 11 8.52 -1.88 -0.20
C TRP A 11 8.94 -2.58 1.10
N LYS A 12 8.50 -3.84 1.34
CA LYS A 12 9.21 -4.74 2.29
C LYS A 12 9.29 -6.22 1.90
N ASP A 13 8.35 -6.80 1.17
CA ASP A 13 8.25 -8.28 1.21
C ASP A 13 8.58 -8.99 -0.10
N MET A 14 9.76 -8.71 -0.68
CA MET A 14 10.28 -9.54 -1.78
C MET A 14 11.03 -10.73 -1.22
N ARG A 15 10.42 -11.92 -1.24
CA ARG A 15 11.18 -13.17 -1.19
C ARG A 15 11.20 -13.77 -2.58
N PHE A 16 12.35 -13.74 -3.25
CA PHE A 16 12.54 -14.61 -4.40
C PHE A 16 12.67 -16.02 -3.89
N THR A 17 11.69 -16.87 -4.18
CA THR A 17 11.84 -18.33 -4.06
C THR A 17 12.75 -18.81 -5.19
N GLY A 18 14.01 -18.43 -5.11
CA GLY A 18 15.01 -18.62 -6.16
C GLY A 18 16.36 -19.06 -5.62
N ALA A 19 16.44 -19.72 -4.45
CA ALA A 19 17.64 -20.46 -4.01
C ALA A 19 17.42 -21.16 -2.65
N SER A 20 16.70 -22.28 -2.63
CA SER A 20 16.90 -23.38 -1.65
C SER A 20 16.00 -24.56 -2.02
N MET A 21 16.31 -25.22 -3.13
CA MET A 21 15.70 -26.51 -3.50
C MET A 21 16.75 -27.58 -3.79
N GLU A 22 17.90 -27.49 -3.14
CA GLU A 22 18.81 -28.63 -3.01
C GLU A 22 18.94 -28.99 -1.53
N ASN A 23 18.62 -30.26 -1.22
CA ASN A 23 18.59 -30.91 0.09
C ASN A 23 17.41 -30.61 1.04
N ARG A 24 16.20 -31.04 0.65
CA ARG A 24 15.26 -31.70 1.58
C ARG A 24 14.64 -32.93 0.95
N ASN A 25 15.46 -33.95 0.76
CA ASN A 25 14.97 -35.29 0.42
C ASN A 25 14.74 -36.07 1.72
N SER A 26 13.59 -35.87 2.35
CA SER A 26 12.88 -36.89 3.13
C SER A 26 11.65 -36.31 3.81
N GLN A 27 10.54 -37.04 3.63
CA GLN A 27 9.25 -36.98 4.31
C GLN A 27 8.07 -36.25 3.62
N SER A 28 7.03 -37.07 3.49
CA SER A 28 5.62 -36.82 3.14
C SER A 28 5.24 -36.58 1.68
N LYS A 29 4.98 -37.70 0.99
CA LYS A 29 3.80 -37.83 0.12
C LYS A 29 2.56 -37.54 0.98
N GLU A 30 1.98 -36.36 0.85
CA GLU A 30 0.61 -36.07 1.26
C GLU A 30 0.05 -34.98 0.33
N GLU A 31 -0.99 -35.37 -0.42
CA GLU A 31 -2.02 -34.58 -1.10
C GLU A 31 -1.60 -33.33 -1.91
N SER A 32 -1.57 -33.51 -3.24
CA SER A 32 -1.65 -32.44 -4.22
C SER A 32 -3.03 -31.75 -4.17
N GLN A 33 -3.24 -30.85 -3.22
CA GLN A 33 -4.22 -29.79 -3.39
C GLN A 33 -3.65 -28.79 -4.40
N SER A 34 -4.41 -28.47 -5.44
CA SER A 34 -4.02 -27.41 -6.37
C SER A 34 -3.89 -26.10 -5.58
N ASN A 35 -2.68 -25.58 -5.42
CA ASN A 35 -2.41 -24.29 -4.79
C ASN A 35 -2.85 -23.15 -5.73
N SER A 36 -4.13 -23.10 -6.08
CA SER A 36 -4.72 -21.99 -6.81
C SER A 36 -5.04 -20.85 -5.84
N PHE A 37 -4.63 -19.65 -6.19
CA PHE A 37 -4.94 -18.40 -5.49
C PHE A 37 -5.41 -17.38 -6.52
N TYR A 38 -5.95 -16.27 -6.04
CA TYR A 38 -6.46 -15.17 -6.86
C TYR A 38 -5.57 -13.95 -6.68
N CYS A 39 -5.10 -13.42 -7.80
CA CYS A 39 -4.42 -12.14 -7.89
C CYS A 39 -5.39 -11.08 -8.43
N PHE A 40 -4.95 -9.83 -8.45
CA PHE A 40 -5.79 -8.71 -8.84
C PHE A 40 -5.13 -7.89 -9.95
N ASP A 41 -5.88 -7.57 -10.99
CA ASP A 41 -5.46 -6.63 -12.02
C ASP A 41 -5.66 -5.21 -11.51
N THR A 42 -4.58 -4.63 -11.03
CA THR A 42 -4.58 -3.28 -10.45
C THR A 42 -4.92 -2.20 -11.46
N THR A 43 -4.73 -2.43 -12.76
CA THR A 43 -5.12 -1.47 -13.82
C THR A 43 -6.62 -1.31 -13.96
N LEU A 44 -7.39 -2.27 -13.43
CA LEU A 44 -8.86 -2.27 -13.46
C LEU A 44 -9.48 -1.68 -12.19
N THR A 45 -8.66 -1.39 -11.17
CA THR A 45 -9.11 -0.68 -9.97
C THR A 45 -9.28 0.82 -10.24
N GLN A 46 -10.21 1.45 -9.54
CA GLN A 46 -10.52 2.87 -9.71
C GLN A 46 -10.53 3.58 -8.35
N PRO A 47 -10.11 4.86 -8.29
CA PRO A 47 -10.24 5.66 -7.08
C PRO A 47 -11.66 5.59 -6.51
N GLY A 48 -11.76 5.29 -5.22
CA GLY A 48 -13.00 5.11 -4.47
C GLY A 48 -13.53 3.67 -4.42
N ASP A 49 -13.00 2.73 -5.22
CA ASP A 49 -13.32 1.31 -5.04
C ASP A 49 -13.07 0.89 -3.58
N ILE A 50 -13.98 0.13 -3.00
CA ILE A 50 -13.84 -0.39 -1.64
C ILE A 50 -13.42 -1.84 -1.73
N ILE A 51 -12.36 -2.22 -1.04
CA ILE A 51 -12.00 -3.62 -0.83
C ILE A 51 -12.50 -4.06 0.54
N LEU A 52 -13.25 -5.14 0.59
CA LEU A 52 -13.65 -5.81 1.81
C LEU A 52 -12.87 -7.11 1.95
N THR A 53 -12.35 -7.38 3.13
CA THR A 53 -11.61 -8.62 3.40
C THR A 53 -12.08 -9.30 4.69
N GLY A 54 -11.94 -10.63 4.74
CA GLY A 54 -12.27 -11.46 5.88
C GLY A 54 -11.18 -12.49 6.14
N SER A 55 -10.48 -12.39 7.27
CA SER A 55 -9.48 -13.40 7.66
C SER A 55 -10.15 -14.61 8.32
N PRO A 56 -9.99 -15.85 7.81
CA PRO A 56 -10.54 -17.04 8.46
C PRO A 56 -9.75 -17.45 9.71
N THR A 57 -8.45 -17.16 9.73
CA THR A 57 -7.53 -17.54 10.81
C THR A 57 -7.45 -16.48 11.90
N GLY A 58 -7.68 -15.21 11.56
CA GLY A 58 -7.49 -14.10 12.48
C GLY A 58 -8.51 -14.00 13.61
N LYS A 59 -8.02 -13.74 14.82
CA LYS A 59 -8.86 -13.71 16.04
C LYS A 59 -9.85 -12.54 16.01
N ASN A 60 -9.37 -11.35 15.67
CA ASN A 60 -10.23 -10.15 15.59
C ASN A 60 -11.23 -10.27 14.44
N SER A 61 -10.80 -10.81 13.30
CA SER A 61 -11.67 -11.06 12.15
C SER A 61 -12.83 -12.00 12.52
N ARG A 62 -12.52 -13.13 13.18
CA ARG A 62 -13.52 -14.10 13.60
C ARG A 62 -14.56 -13.49 14.55
N ILE A 63 -14.14 -12.62 15.46
CA ILE A 63 -15.06 -11.90 16.36
C ILE A 63 -15.98 -10.99 15.56
N ILE A 64 -15.44 -10.11 14.71
CA ILE A 64 -16.23 -9.15 13.93
C ILE A 64 -17.24 -9.88 13.03
N ARG A 65 -16.81 -10.91 12.31
CA ARG A 65 -17.69 -11.71 11.45
C ARG A 65 -18.78 -12.43 12.24
N GLY A 66 -18.42 -13.03 13.38
CA GLY A 66 -19.38 -13.71 14.25
C GLY A 66 -20.47 -12.78 14.81
N TRP A 67 -20.11 -11.54 15.15
CA TRP A 67 -21.05 -10.55 15.68
C TRP A 67 -21.90 -9.89 14.59
N THR A 68 -21.32 -9.63 13.41
CA THR A 68 -22.04 -8.97 12.30
C THR A 68 -22.83 -9.94 11.44
N GLY A 69 -22.56 -11.25 11.53
CA GLY A 69 -23.09 -12.24 10.59
C GLY A 69 -22.53 -12.11 9.17
N SER A 70 -21.57 -11.21 8.95
CA SER A 70 -20.94 -10.96 7.65
C SER A 70 -19.70 -11.82 7.44
N ASP A 71 -19.36 -12.08 6.18
CA ASP A 71 -18.09 -12.69 5.81
C ASP A 71 -16.89 -11.74 5.90
N PHE A 72 -17.13 -10.43 6.06
CA PHE A 72 -16.10 -9.41 6.03
C PHE A 72 -15.83 -8.81 7.41
N SER A 73 -14.55 -8.64 7.73
CA SER A 73 -14.08 -8.06 8.99
C SER A 73 -13.29 -6.77 8.80
N HIS A 74 -12.90 -6.46 7.57
CA HIS A 74 -12.02 -5.36 7.25
C HIS A 74 -12.43 -4.66 5.95
N ALA A 75 -12.05 -3.39 5.83
CA ALA A 75 -12.36 -2.56 4.68
C ALA A 75 -11.22 -1.58 4.39
N GLY A 76 -10.98 -1.32 3.10
CA GLY A 76 -10.09 -0.27 2.61
C GLY A 76 -10.72 0.43 1.41
N ILE A 77 -10.19 1.60 1.05
CA ILE A 77 -10.65 2.40 -0.09
C ILE A 77 -9.49 2.69 -1.04
N CYS A 78 -9.73 2.53 -2.33
CA CYS A 78 -8.78 2.81 -3.39
C CYS A 78 -8.55 4.32 -3.49
N PHE A 79 -7.31 4.74 -3.36
CA PHE A 79 -6.91 6.14 -3.55
C PHE A 79 -6.52 6.39 -5.01
N ASP A 80 -5.73 5.48 -5.56
CA ASP A 80 -5.23 5.50 -6.93
C ASP A 80 -5.10 4.06 -7.44
N SER A 81 -4.92 3.87 -8.75
CA SER A 81 -4.82 2.56 -9.39
C SER A 81 -3.89 1.60 -8.62
N GLY A 82 -4.47 0.57 -8.01
CA GLY A 82 -3.80 -0.46 -7.23
C GLY A 82 -3.37 -0.04 -5.82
N ILE A 83 -3.57 1.21 -5.42
CA ILE A 83 -3.16 1.75 -4.12
C ILE A 83 -4.40 1.97 -3.24
N PHE A 84 -4.46 1.20 -2.16
CA PHE A 84 -5.55 1.24 -1.20
C PHE A 84 -5.11 1.87 0.12
N ILE A 85 -6.06 2.48 0.80
CA ILE A 85 -5.91 3.07 2.12
C ILE A 85 -6.79 2.32 3.09
N GLU A 86 -6.20 1.92 4.21
CA GLU A 86 -6.88 1.19 5.26
C GLU A 86 -6.52 1.76 6.63
N ALA A 87 -7.42 1.62 7.59
CA ALA A 87 -7.11 1.78 9.00
C ALA A 87 -6.92 0.39 9.61
N LEU A 88 -5.69 0.03 9.98
CA LEU A 88 -5.37 -1.28 10.54
C LEU A 88 -4.29 -1.18 11.62
N GLY A 89 -4.42 -2.01 12.66
CA GLY A 89 -3.42 -2.16 13.72
C GLY A 89 -3.15 -0.86 14.49
N LYS A 90 -2.16 -0.09 14.03
CA LYS A 90 -1.64 1.12 14.67
C LYS A 90 -2.12 2.41 14.02
N GLY A 91 -2.65 2.37 12.80
CA GLY A 91 -3.19 3.57 12.17
C GLY A 91 -3.63 3.41 10.73
N VAL A 92 -3.85 4.56 10.10
CA VAL A 92 -4.19 4.64 8.68
C VAL A 92 -2.92 4.55 7.83
N ARG A 93 -2.90 3.63 6.87
CA ARG A 93 -1.75 3.36 6.00
C ARG A 93 -2.18 3.08 4.56
N ARG A 94 -1.22 3.14 3.63
CA ARG A 94 -1.38 2.64 2.26
C ARG A 94 -0.95 1.19 2.17
N PHE A 95 -1.54 0.45 1.24
CA PHE A 95 -1.00 -0.81 0.73
C PHE A 95 -1.20 -0.92 -0.78
N ASN A 96 -0.33 -1.67 -1.45
CA ASN A 96 -0.41 -1.89 -2.89
C ASN A 96 -1.00 -3.29 -3.17
N LEU A 97 -2.12 -3.32 -3.86
CA LEU A 97 -2.89 -4.52 -4.18
C LEU A 97 -2.15 -5.46 -5.14
N ALA A 98 -1.26 -4.95 -6.00
CA ALA A 98 -0.47 -5.77 -6.93
C ALA A 98 0.45 -6.77 -6.20
N ARG A 99 0.71 -6.52 -4.91
CA ARG A 99 1.52 -7.36 -4.02
C ARG A 99 0.70 -8.38 -3.24
N MET A 100 -0.62 -8.36 -3.39
CA MET A 100 -1.55 -9.10 -2.55
C MET A 100 -2.26 -10.18 -3.36
N ALA A 101 -2.57 -11.30 -2.72
CA ALA A 101 -3.45 -12.32 -3.27
C ALA A 101 -4.52 -12.73 -2.26
N THR A 102 -5.45 -13.58 -2.68
CA THR A 102 -6.32 -14.30 -1.76
C THR A 102 -6.41 -15.77 -2.13
N ARG A 103 -6.46 -16.65 -1.12
CA ARG A 103 -6.72 -18.09 -1.33
C ARG A 103 -8.17 -18.34 -1.72
N SER A 104 -9.09 -17.40 -1.47
CA SER A 104 -10.49 -17.56 -1.80
C SER A 104 -11.18 -16.24 -2.06
N LEU A 105 -11.81 -16.10 -3.21
CA LEU A 105 -12.71 -14.97 -3.47
C LEU A 105 -13.85 -14.89 -2.45
N LYS A 106 -14.21 -15.94 -1.70
CA LYS A 106 -15.20 -15.80 -0.61
C LYS A 106 -14.77 -14.82 0.49
N ASN A 107 -13.47 -14.60 0.64
CA ASN A 107 -12.91 -13.75 1.68
C ASN A 107 -12.67 -12.31 1.21
N VAL A 108 -12.89 -11.99 -0.06
CA VAL A 108 -12.57 -10.69 -0.65
C VAL A 108 -13.72 -10.19 -1.53
N ARG A 109 -14.05 -8.91 -1.43
CA ARG A 109 -14.96 -8.23 -2.37
C ARG A 109 -14.42 -6.87 -2.78
N PHE A 110 -14.59 -6.53 -4.05
CA PHE A 110 -14.39 -5.18 -4.56
C PHE A 110 -15.75 -4.56 -4.89
N LEU A 111 -16.00 -3.40 -4.30
CA LEU A 111 -17.24 -2.65 -4.47
C LEU A 111 -16.95 -1.34 -5.18
N ARG A 112 -17.73 -1.01 -6.21
CA ARG A 112 -17.60 0.22 -6.99
C ARG A 112 -18.90 1.00 -6.96
N LEU A 113 -18.83 2.33 -6.87
CA LEU A 113 -20.04 3.16 -6.95
C LEU A 113 -20.77 2.89 -8.27
N LYS A 114 -22.07 2.62 -8.17
CA LYS A 114 -22.91 2.33 -9.32
C LYS A 114 -22.97 3.51 -10.30
N GLU A 115 -23.15 3.20 -11.57
CA GLU A 115 -23.22 4.17 -12.68
C GLU A 115 -24.33 5.21 -12.49
N GLU A 116 -25.43 4.83 -11.82
CA GLU A 116 -26.58 5.70 -11.61
C GLU A 116 -26.33 6.82 -10.58
N ILE A 117 -25.23 6.77 -9.84
CA ILE A 117 -24.87 7.81 -8.87
C ILE A 117 -24.35 9.05 -9.62
N PRO A 118 -25.01 10.22 -9.49
CA PRO A 118 -24.54 11.44 -10.13
C PRO A 118 -23.13 11.82 -9.65
N ASP A 119 -22.28 12.32 -10.55
CA ASP A 119 -20.90 12.73 -10.25
C ASP A 119 -20.03 11.61 -9.63
N ARG A 120 -20.38 10.32 -9.80
CA ARG A 120 -19.72 9.21 -9.08
C ARG A 120 -18.19 9.24 -9.18
N GLU A 121 -17.61 9.50 -10.34
CA GLU A 121 -16.15 9.47 -10.54
C GLU A 121 -15.47 10.57 -9.72
N ARG A 122 -16.08 11.76 -9.71
CA ARG A 122 -15.61 12.90 -8.91
C ARG A 122 -15.76 12.62 -7.42
N ILE A 123 -16.86 12.00 -7.00
CA ILE A 123 -17.12 11.62 -5.60
C ILE A 123 -16.10 10.57 -5.16
N ALA A 124 -15.97 9.47 -5.92
CA ALA A 124 -15.09 8.35 -5.65
C ALA A 124 -13.62 8.80 -5.54
N LYS A 125 -13.15 9.58 -6.51
CA LYS A 125 -11.80 10.16 -6.48
C LYS A 125 -11.58 11.05 -5.25
N LYS A 126 -12.52 11.93 -4.94
CA LYS A 126 -12.41 12.79 -3.75
C LYS A 126 -12.45 11.99 -2.46
N ALA A 127 -13.26 10.94 -2.37
CA ALA A 127 -13.34 10.07 -1.19
C ALA A 127 -12.00 9.35 -0.96
N GLY A 128 -11.41 8.77 -2.02
CA GLY A 128 -10.04 8.22 -1.96
C GLY A 128 -9.03 9.25 -1.45
N SER A 129 -9.02 10.47 -2.02
CA SER A 129 -8.14 11.55 -1.56
C SER A 129 -8.45 12.05 -0.14
N LYS A 130 -9.67 11.86 0.37
CA LYS A 130 -10.02 12.17 1.76
C LYS A 130 -9.46 11.13 2.71
N ALA A 131 -9.57 9.84 2.38
CA ALA A 131 -8.94 8.79 3.18
C ALA A 131 -7.42 9.01 3.33
N GLU A 132 -6.77 9.47 2.26
CA GLU A 132 -5.35 9.83 2.25
C GLU A 132 -4.97 10.92 3.26
N GLN A 133 -5.85 11.89 3.49
CA GLN A 133 -5.58 12.97 4.45
C GLN A 133 -5.49 12.47 5.89
N TYR A 134 -5.97 11.25 6.18
CA TYR A 134 -5.94 10.65 7.51
C TYR A 134 -4.76 9.72 7.75
N LEU A 135 -3.82 9.59 6.80
CA LEU A 135 -2.64 8.74 6.98
C LEU A 135 -1.90 9.05 8.29
N THR A 136 -1.37 7.99 8.91
CA THR A 136 -0.71 7.97 10.23
C THR A 136 -1.60 8.32 11.42
N GLN A 137 -2.88 8.66 11.23
CA GLN A 137 -3.81 8.78 12.36
C GLN A 137 -4.00 7.43 13.05
N GLY A 138 -4.21 7.47 14.37
CA GLY A 138 -4.27 6.28 15.21
C GLY A 138 -5.44 5.36 14.87
N TYR A 139 -5.29 4.07 15.20
CA TYR A 139 -6.36 3.09 15.04
C TYR A 139 -7.27 3.01 16.28
N TRP A 140 -8.59 3.00 16.08
CA TRP A 140 -9.58 2.99 17.17
C TRP A 140 -10.22 1.61 17.40
N LEU A 141 -9.49 0.70 18.06
CA LEU A 141 -9.96 -0.66 18.31
C LEU A 141 -11.24 -0.71 19.17
N SER A 142 -11.36 0.13 20.19
CA SER A 142 -12.58 0.19 21.03
C SER A 142 -13.77 0.77 20.27
N GLY A 143 -13.53 1.65 19.29
CA GLY A 143 -14.55 2.13 18.35
C GLY A 143 -15.07 1.01 17.45
N ALA A 144 -14.17 0.18 16.91
CA ALA A 144 -14.53 -0.97 16.07
C ALA A 144 -15.45 -1.97 16.79
N LEU A 145 -15.30 -2.13 18.11
CA LEU A 145 -16.19 -2.96 18.92
C LEU A 145 -17.49 -2.23 19.31
N LYS A 146 -17.44 -0.90 19.52
CA LYS A 146 -18.62 -0.08 19.84
C LYS A 146 -19.57 0.07 18.64
N SER A 147 -19.05 0.13 17.42
CA SER A 147 -19.86 0.21 16.20
C SER A 147 -20.78 -1.00 16.05
N LEU A 148 -20.31 -2.18 16.45
CA LEU A 148 -21.09 -3.42 16.48
C LEU A 148 -22.30 -3.37 17.43
N LEU A 149 -22.28 -2.45 18.41
CA LEU A 149 -23.32 -2.32 19.43
C LEU A 149 -24.29 -1.15 19.16
N ASN A 150 -24.16 -0.44 18.02
CA ASN A 150 -24.91 0.79 17.70
C ASN A 150 -24.91 1.81 18.87
N ALA A 151 -23.83 1.84 19.65
CA ALA A 151 -23.78 2.51 20.95
C ALA A 151 -22.93 3.79 20.94
N SER A 152 -22.67 4.39 19.77
CA SER A 152 -21.78 5.56 19.71
C SER A 152 -22.46 6.82 20.27
N LYS A 153 -21.85 7.40 21.31
CA LYS A 153 -21.97 8.83 21.64
C LYS A 153 -20.91 9.57 20.85
N LYS A 154 -21.17 10.82 20.47
CA LYS A 154 -20.25 11.79 19.83
C LYS A 154 -18.92 11.91 20.60
N GLU A 155 -18.01 10.96 20.41
CA GLU A 155 -16.61 11.12 20.80
C GLU A 155 -15.86 11.47 19.53
N HIS A 156 -15.48 12.74 19.40
CA HIS A 156 -14.53 13.20 18.40
C HIS A 156 -13.16 12.59 18.71
N THR A 157 -12.95 11.33 18.34
CA THR A 157 -11.62 10.72 18.41
C THR A 157 -10.92 10.91 17.08
N SER A 158 -9.67 11.38 17.10
CA SER A 158 -8.77 11.48 15.94
C SER A 158 -8.27 10.10 15.46
N SER A 159 -9.10 9.06 15.58
CA SER A 159 -8.72 7.68 15.34
C SER A 159 -9.81 6.94 14.59
N PHE A 160 -9.40 6.16 13.60
CA PHE A 160 -10.29 5.45 12.69
C PHE A 160 -10.20 3.95 12.91
N PHE A 161 -11.31 3.25 12.67
CA PHE A 161 -11.26 1.83 12.34
C PHE A 161 -11.63 1.66 10.86
N CYS A 162 -11.36 0.48 10.31
CA CYS A 162 -11.32 0.23 8.86
C CYS A 162 -12.54 0.75 8.08
N SER A 163 -13.75 0.30 8.44
CA SER A 163 -15.00 0.69 7.79
C SER A 163 -15.43 2.12 8.14
N HIS A 164 -15.11 2.61 9.34
CA HIS A 164 -15.31 4.01 9.71
C HIS A 164 -14.50 4.95 8.79
N LEU A 165 -13.23 4.64 8.49
CA LEU A 165 -12.43 5.43 7.56
C LEU A 165 -13.13 5.57 6.20
N VAL A 166 -13.60 4.46 5.64
CA VAL A 166 -14.28 4.42 4.34
C VAL A 166 -15.57 5.25 4.38
N ALA A 167 -16.44 4.99 5.37
CA ALA A 167 -17.71 5.71 5.51
C ALA A 167 -17.52 7.21 5.75
N HIS A 168 -16.53 7.59 6.57
CA HIS A 168 -16.21 8.98 6.83
C HIS A 168 -15.66 9.68 5.58
N ALA A 169 -14.78 9.03 4.82
CA ALA A 169 -14.21 9.60 3.61
C ALA A 169 -15.29 9.94 2.56
N TYR A 170 -16.25 9.05 2.36
CA TYR A 170 -17.41 9.30 1.50
C TYR A 170 -18.34 10.41 2.05
N ARG A 171 -18.56 10.44 3.37
CA ARG A 171 -19.38 11.47 4.00
C ARG A 171 -18.79 12.87 3.86
N GLU A 172 -17.46 13.03 3.98
CA GLU A 172 -16.77 14.32 3.79
C GLU A 172 -16.96 14.90 2.40
N VAL A 173 -17.25 14.06 1.40
CA VAL A 173 -17.47 14.48 0.02
C VAL A 173 -18.95 14.58 -0.34
N GLY A 174 -19.83 14.47 0.66
CA GLY A 174 -21.27 14.66 0.54
C GLY A 174 -22.05 13.41 0.14
N LEU A 175 -21.47 12.21 0.23
CA LEU A 175 -22.18 10.95 -0.03
C LEU A 175 -22.31 10.13 1.26
N GLU A 176 -23.54 9.98 1.76
CA GLU A 176 -23.82 9.07 2.87
C GLU A 176 -24.02 7.65 2.33
N LEU A 177 -23.15 6.72 2.74
CA LEU A 177 -23.16 5.35 2.21
C LEU A 177 -24.34 4.51 2.69
N LEU A 178 -24.90 4.87 3.84
CA LEU A 178 -25.95 4.15 4.55
C LEU A 178 -26.88 5.18 5.19
N GLN A 179 -28.18 5.06 4.93
CA GLN A 179 -29.17 5.95 5.52
C GLN A 179 -29.26 5.74 7.03
N GLU A 180 -29.45 6.83 7.78
CA GLU A 180 -29.66 6.82 9.24
C GLU A 180 -28.56 6.13 10.05
N ARG A 181 -27.33 6.09 9.51
CA ARG A 181 -26.15 5.55 10.18
C ARG A 181 -25.05 6.59 10.20
N MET A 182 -24.40 6.73 11.35
CA MET A 182 -23.18 7.53 11.45
C MET A 182 -21.99 6.71 10.96
N ALA A 183 -20.92 7.38 10.52
CA ALA A 183 -19.76 6.70 9.93
C ALA A 183 -19.08 5.77 10.95
N GLU A 184 -19.14 6.15 12.23
CA GLU A 184 -18.62 5.45 13.40
C GLU A 184 -19.41 4.18 13.74
N ASP A 185 -20.61 3.99 13.18
CA ASP A 185 -21.45 2.81 13.38
C ASP A 185 -21.39 1.84 12.18
N VAL A 186 -20.64 2.18 11.13
CA VAL A 186 -20.54 1.34 9.93
C VAL A 186 -19.52 0.23 10.15
N TYR A 187 -19.95 -1.02 10.03
CA TYR A 187 -19.06 -2.19 9.95
C TYR A 187 -18.94 -2.70 8.49
N PRO A 188 -17.92 -3.51 8.14
CA PRO A 188 -17.62 -3.88 6.76
C PRO A 188 -18.78 -4.58 6.03
N GLY A 189 -19.53 -5.43 6.74
CA GLY A 189 -20.73 -6.07 6.19
C GLY A 189 -21.80 -5.10 5.70
N LEU A 190 -22.01 -3.96 6.36
CA LEU A 190 -22.99 -2.97 5.90
C LEU A 190 -22.56 -2.30 4.59
N LEU A 191 -21.26 -2.13 4.36
CA LEU A 191 -20.76 -1.61 3.08
C LEU A 191 -21.11 -2.56 1.93
N PHE A 192 -21.03 -3.87 2.18
CA PHE A 192 -21.45 -4.90 1.21
C PHE A 192 -22.95 -4.89 0.93
N GLU A 193 -23.77 -4.56 1.93
CA GLU A 193 -25.23 -4.49 1.82
C GLU A 193 -25.73 -3.17 1.21
N SER A 194 -24.86 -2.18 1.00
CA SER A 194 -25.26 -0.86 0.51
C SER A 194 -25.70 -0.91 -0.97
N ASP A 195 -26.89 -0.39 -1.25
CA ASP A 195 -27.45 -0.29 -2.59
C ASP A 195 -26.69 0.69 -3.52
N LEU A 196 -25.72 1.43 -3.01
CA LEU A 196 -24.93 2.40 -3.79
C LEU A 196 -23.78 1.74 -4.57
N PHE A 197 -23.44 0.49 -4.26
CA PHE A 197 -22.28 -0.18 -4.85
C PHE A 197 -22.66 -1.40 -5.69
N SER A 198 -21.88 -1.64 -6.75
CA SER A 198 -21.85 -2.90 -7.48
C SER A 198 -20.62 -3.72 -7.09
N ASP A 199 -20.78 -5.04 -7.04
CA ASP A 199 -19.66 -5.98 -6.89
C ASP A 199 -18.92 -6.09 -8.23
N VAL A 200 -17.64 -5.72 -8.23
CA VAL A 200 -16.76 -5.75 -9.40
C VAL A 200 -15.63 -6.79 -9.23
N THR A 201 -15.73 -7.68 -8.25
CA THR A 201 -14.68 -8.63 -7.89
C THR A 201 -14.22 -9.48 -9.07
N ASP A 202 -15.17 -10.04 -9.84
CA ASP A 202 -14.86 -10.92 -10.98
C ASP A 202 -14.19 -10.19 -12.15
N SER A 203 -14.30 -8.85 -12.20
CA SER A 203 -13.61 -8.05 -13.22
C SER A 203 -12.16 -7.75 -12.86
N ILE A 204 -11.84 -7.73 -11.57
CA ILE A 204 -10.51 -7.37 -11.06
C ILE A 204 -9.69 -8.63 -10.75
N ALA A 205 -10.33 -9.67 -10.22
CA ALA A 205 -9.64 -10.86 -9.74
C ALA A 205 -9.42 -11.90 -10.86
N TYR A 206 -8.24 -12.51 -10.86
CA TYR A 206 -7.91 -13.60 -11.78
C TYR A 206 -7.16 -14.72 -11.05
N MET A 207 -7.39 -15.96 -11.47
CA MET A 207 -6.81 -17.14 -10.83
C MET A 207 -5.39 -17.41 -11.33
N GLN A 208 -4.49 -17.77 -10.40
CA GLN A 208 -3.16 -18.31 -10.68
C GLN A 208 -2.96 -19.62 -9.93
N THR A 209 -2.22 -20.55 -10.52
CA THR A 209 -1.95 -21.89 -9.95
C THR A 209 -0.56 -22.02 -9.32
N GLU A 210 0.29 -20.99 -9.48
CA GLU A 210 1.65 -20.98 -8.96
C GLU A 210 2.05 -19.57 -8.53
N LEU A 211 2.48 -19.40 -7.28
CA LEU A 211 2.96 -18.15 -6.69
C LEU A 211 4.27 -17.76 -7.36
N ARG A 212 4.20 -17.12 -8.53
CA ARG A 212 5.39 -16.69 -9.25
C ARG A 212 5.69 -15.22 -8.92
N GLY A 213 6.64 -15.04 -7.99
CA GLY A 213 7.51 -13.86 -7.87
C GLY A 213 6.94 -12.53 -7.38
N MET A 214 5.61 -12.33 -7.28
CA MET A 214 5.07 -10.99 -6.96
C MET A 214 3.94 -10.94 -5.92
N VAL A 215 3.39 -12.08 -5.52
CA VAL A 215 2.46 -12.13 -4.39
C VAL A 215 3.28 -12.20 -3.12
N TRP A 216 3.21 -11.16 -2.30
CA TRP A 216 4.04 -11.00 -1.11
C TRP A 216 3.26 -11.32 0.16
N SER A 217 1.94 -11.10 0.15
CA SER A 217 1.05 -11.48 1.26
C SER A 217 -0.33 -11.88 0.75
N PHE A 218 -1.07 -12.60 1.59
CA PHE A 218 -2.47 -12.85 1.36
C PHE A 218 -3.32 -11.84 2.14
N LEU A 219 -4.35 -11.29 1.51
CA LEU A 219 -5.29 -10.33 2.12
C LEU A 219 -5.99 -10.87 3.37
N GLU A 220 -6.09 -12.20 3.48
CA GLU A 220 -6.71 -12.86 4.62
C GLU A 220 -5.73 -13.30 5.72
N ASP A 221 -4.43 -13.08 5.58
CA ASP A 221 -3.47 -13.36 6.66
C ASP A 221 -3.50 -12.21 7.70
N GLU A 222 -3.28 -12.52 8.98
CA GLU A 222 -3.19 -11.46 10.01
C GLU A 222 -1.96 -10.59 9.76
N ASP A 223 -2.07 -9.30 10.12
CA ASP A 223 -1.01 -8.32 9.99
C ASP A 223 0.30 -8.81 10.63
N ASP A 224 1.37 -8.87 9.82
CA ASP A 224 2.72 -9.05 10.34
C ASP A 224 3.16 -7.75 11.04
N PRO A 225 3.38 -7.75 12.37
CA PRO A 225 3.82 -6.56 13.09
C PRO A 225 5.22 -6.10 12.68
N THR A 226 5.97 -6.93 11.95
CA THR A 226 7.27 -6.57 11.37
C THR A 226 7.15 -5.90 10.00
N ASN A 227 5.94 -5.74 9.45
CA ASN A 227 5.71 -5.00 8.20
C ASN A 227 6.23 -3.55 8.34
N THR A 228 7.06 -3.12 7.39
CA THR A 228 7.71 -1.81 7.39
C THR A 228 6.69 -0.68 7.40
N HIS A 229 5.52 -0.85 6.78
CA HIS A 229 4.45 0.15 6.83
C HIS A 229 3.91 0.35 8.24
N THR A 230 3.77 -0.73 9.01
CA THR A 230 3.38 -0.64 10.43
C THR A 230 4.45 0.08 11.23
N LEU A 231 5.73 -0.26 11.03
CA LEU A 231 6.85 0.38 11.70
C LEU A 231 6.97 1.87 11.34
N GLU A 232 6.75 2.22 10.07
CA GLU A 232 6.75 3.60 9.59
C GLU A 232 5.65 4.41 10.25
N VAL A 233 4.42 3.91 10.28
CA VAL A 233 3.30 4.58 10.96
C VAL A 233 3.62 4.78 12.44
N GLU A 234 4.19 3.78 13.11
CA GLU A 234 4.60 3.91 14.50
C GLU A 234 5.70 4.96 14.70
N ILE A 235 6.74 4.97 13.84
CA ILE A 235 7.80 5.98 13.87
C ILE A 235 7.21 7.38 13.63
N ALA A 236 6.39 7.54 12.60
CA ALA A 236 5.72 8.79 12.26
C ALA A 236 4.86 9.31 13.42
N GLN A 237 4.10 8.44 14.09
CA GLN A 237 3.30 8.78 15.27
C GLN A 237 4.17 9.21 16.46
N ARG A 238 5.30 8.53 16.70
CA ARG A 238 6.25 8.92 17.77
C ARG A 238 6.89 10.28 17.48
N ILE A 239 7.32 10.53 16.23
CA ILE A 239 7.84 11.83 15.81
C ILE A 239 6.75 12.89 15.98
N TYR A 240 5.54 12.63 15.49
CA TYR A 240 4.40 13.55 15.56
C TYR A 240 4.04 13.93 17.01
N GLY A 241 3.98 12.96 17.92
CA GLY A 241 3.69 13.21 19.34
C GLY A 241 4.75 14.08 20.04
N LYS A 242 5.98 14.12 19.52
CA LYS A 242 7.06 14.98 20.02
C LYS A 242 7.06 16.35 19.33
N ILE A 243 6.89 16.40 18.01
CA ILE A 243 6.96 17.65 17.23
C ILE A 243 5.73 18.54 17.44
N SER A 244 4.56 17.96 17.69
CA SER A 244 3.33 18.71 18.02
C SER A 244 3.53 19.68 19.19
N ARG A 245 4.34 19.28 20.19
CA ARG A 245 4.68 20.14 21.35
C ARG A 245 5.51 21.37 20.96
N GLU A 246 6.30 21.30 19.89
CA GLU A 246 7.02 22.48 19.41
C GLU A 246 6.07 23.49 18.75
N PHE A 247 5.02 23.03 18.06
CA PHE A 247 3.98 23.93 17.54
C PHE A 247 3.26 24.66 18.69
N GLU A 248 2.87 23.93 19.74
CA GLU A 248 2.23 24.51 20.93
C GLU A 248 3.12 25.55 21.62
N LYS A 249 4.41 25.25 21.78
CA LYS A 249 5.40 26.17 22.37
C LYS A 249 5.54 27.49 21.62
N HIS A 250 5.30 27.46 20.30
CA HIS A 250 5.34 28.64 19.44
C HIS A 250 3.95 29.26 19.21
N GLU A 251 2.93 28.85 19.97
CA GLU A 251 1.55 29.33 19.86
C GLU A 251 0.95 29.14 18.45
N LEU A 252 1.40 28.11 17.73
CA LEU A 252 0.90 27.76 16.41
C LEU A 252 -0.20 26.69 16.49
N PRO A 253 -1.16 26.67 15.54
CA PRO A 253 -2.07 25.56 15.38
C PRO A 253 -1.30 24.25 15.16
N VAL A 254 -1.62 23.22 15.96
CA VAL A 254 -0.99 21.91 15.85
C VAL A 254 -1.46 21.24 14.55
N PRO A 255 -0.54 20.78 13.68
CA PRO A 255 -0.91 20.01 12.47
C PRO A 255 -1.71 18.77 12.83
N SER A 256 -2.57 18.29 11.94
CA SER A 256 -3.49 17.19 12.25
C SER A 256 -2.84 15.79 12.32
N ASN A 257 -1.67 15.61 11.71
CA ASN A 257 -0.90 14.38 11.67
C ASN A 257 0.58 14.66 11.28
N TYR A 258 1.39 13.60 11.18
CA TYR A 258 2.80 13.70 10.81
C TYR A 258 3.03 14.37 9.44
N TYR A 259 2.30 13.97 8.40
CA TYR A 259 2.49 14.54 7.06
C TYR A 259 2.05 16.00 6.96
N ASP A 260 1.03 16.39 7.74
CA ASP A 260 0.53 17.76 7.80
C ASP A 260 1.59 18.74 8.37
N VAL A 261 2.55 18.25 9.16
CA VAL A 261 3.70 19.04 9.63
C VAL A 261 4.44 19.67 8.45
N PHE A 262 4.72 18.91 7.39
CA PHE A 262 5.44 19.41 6.21
C PHE A 262 4.63 20.46 5.46
N ARG A 263 3.31 20.27 5.35
CA ARG A 263 2.42 21.25 4.73
C ARG A 263 2.43 22.56 5.51
N VAL A 264 2.35 22.50 6.84
CA VAL A 264 2.40 23.71 7.66
C VAL A 264 3.77 24.39 7.54
N LEU A 265 4.87 23.65 7.63
CA LEU A 265 6.23 24.20 7.46
C LEU A 265 6.47 24.84 6.08
N ALA A 266 5.90 24.26 5.03
CA ALA A 266 5.99 24.80 3.66
C ALA A 266 5.31 26.17 3.53
N ASN A 267 4.30 26.46 4.37
CA ASN A 267 3.49 27.68 4.30
C ASN A 267 3.72 28.65 5.48
N LEU A 268 4.52 28.28 6.48
CA LEU A 268 4.69 29.09 7.70
C LEU A 268 5.50 30.36 7.42
N GLU A 269 4.88 31.54 7.46
CA GLU A 269 5.55 32.81 7.11
C GLU A 269 6.69 33.19 8.07
N GLN A 270 6.63 32.73 9.33
CA GLN A 270 7.60 33.06 10.37
C GLN A 270 8.86 32.19 10.22
N GLU A 271 9.80 32.62 9.37
CA GLU A 271 10.99 31.83 9.01
C GLU A 271 11.83 31.34 10.19
N SER A 272 12.01 32.17 11.24
CA SER A 272 12.78 31.78 12.42
C SER A 272 12.12 30.64 13.19
N ILE A 273 10.79 30.66 13.31
CA ILE A 273 10.00 29.60 13.95
C ILE A 273 10.00 28.35 13.06
N ALA A 274 9.80 28.51 11.76
CA ALA A 274 9.85 27.40 10.80
C ALA A 274 11.19 26.65 10.87
N ARG A 275 12.32 27.37 10.93
CA ARG A 275 13.66 26.78 11.10
C ARG A 275 13.83 26.06 12.44
N ALA A 276 13.29 26.60 13.53
CA ALA A 276 13.39 25.96 14.85
C ALA A 276 12.62 24.63 14.88
N ILE A 277 11.39 24.62 14.36
CA ILE A 277 10.57 23.41 14.26
C ILE A 277 11.22 22.41 13.31
N ASP A 278 11.68 22.86 12.14
CA ASP A 278 12.38 22.03 11.15
C ASP A 278 13.63 21.36 11.73
N GLN A 279 14.47 22.10 12.46
CA GLN A 279 15.65 21.53 13.10
C GLN A 279 15.28 20.42 14.10
N LYS A 280 14.23 20.63 14.91
CA LYS A 280 13.74 19.61 15.82
C LYS A 280 13.19 18.39 15.07
N LEU A 281 12.45 18.61 13.98
CA LEU A 281 11.90 17.55 13.15
C LEU A 281 13.01 16.68 12.55
N VAL A 282 14.06 17.29 11.99
CA VAL A 282 15.22 16.58 11.46
C VAL A 282 15.89 15.71 12.51
N THR A 283 16.12 16.26 13.72
CA THR A 283 16.67 15.47 14.83
C THR A 283 15.79 14.25 15.15
N LEU A 284 14.47 14.44 15.24
CA LEU A 284 13.54 13.36 15.54
C LEU A 284 13.49 12.29 14.43
N MET A 285 13.50 12.69 13.15
CA MET A 285 13.53 11.76 12.02
C MET A 285 14.79 10.87 12.05
N SER A 286 15.93 11.45 12.43
CA SER A 286 17.18 10.71 12.58
C SER A 286 17.18 9.79 13.81
N GLU A 287 16.77 10.29 14.99
CA GLU A 287 16.73 9.53 16.24
C GLU A 287 15.77 8.34 16.20
N GLU A 288 14.62 8.50 15.54
CA GLU A 288 13.62 7.45 15.41
C GLU A 288 13.91 6.49 14.25
N GLY A 289 14.97 6.74 13.47
CA GLY A 289 15.41 5.86 12.38
C GLY A 289 14.52 5.89 11.14
N LEU A 290 13.73 6.95 10.93
CA LEU A 290 12.80 7.03 9.80
C LEU A 290 13.55 6.95 8.46
N LEU A 291 14.66 7.67 8.33
CA LEU A 291 15.41 7.78 7.07
C LEU A 291 16.18 6.50 6.72
N THR A 292 16.46 5.65 7.70
CA THR A 292 17.22 4.40 7.55
C THR A 292 16.32 3.16 7.61
N LEU A 293 15.02 3.34 7.85
CA LEU A 293 14.07 2.24 8.04
C LEU A 293 14.08 1.26 6.87
N MET A 294 14.33 1.77 5.66
CA MET A 294 14.26 0.99 4.42
C MET A 294 15.61 0.68 3.79
N ASP A 295 16.73 1.21 4.30
CA ASP A 295 18.04 0.97 3.71
C ASP A 295 18.38 -0.53 3.60
N PRO A 296 18.14 -1.38 4.62
CA PRO A 296 18.42 -2.82 4.51
C PRO A 296 17.58 -3.48 3.43
N ASP A 297 16.29 -3.13 3.38
CA ASP A 297 15.31 -3.70 2.46
C ASP A 297 15.62 -3.32 1.00
N LEU A 298 15.92 -2.04 0.74
CA LEU A 298 16.29 -1.56 -0.59
C LEU A 298 17.55 -2.24 -1.11
N ASN A 299 18.56 -2.39 -0.26
CA ASN A 299 19.82 -3.04 -0.63
C ASN A 299 19.60 -4.52 -0.96
N GLU A 300 18.86 -5.25 -0.11
CA GLU A 300 18.54 -6.66 -0.36
C GLU A 300 17.84 -6.85 -1.71
N LYS A 301 16.89 -5.97 -2.02
CA LYS A 301 16.09 -6.09 -3.25
C LYS A 301 16.81 -5.65 -4.49
N LEU A 302 17.68 -4.64 -4.39
CA LEU A 302 18.57 -4.29 -5.48
C LEU A 302 19.49 -5.47 -5.82
N VAL A 303 20.07 -6.11 -4.79
CA VAL A 303 20.87 -7.34 -4.98
C VAL A 303 20.03 -8.42 -5.64
N HIS A 304 18.81 -8.68 -5.16
CA HIS A 304 17.96 -9.68 -5.78
C HIS A 304 17.59 -9.38 -7.22
N ALA A 305 17.25 -8.14 -7.55
CA ALA A 305 16.94 -7.75 -8.93
C ALA A 305 18.13 -7.98 -9.87
N GLN A 306 19.35 -7.68 -9.40
CA GLN A 306 20.60 -7.96 -10.12
C GLN A 306 20.96 -9.45 -10.22
N GLU A 307 20.26 -10.33 -9.50
CA GLU A 307 20.39 -11.78 -9.67
C GLU A 307 19.31 -12.34 -10.60
N ILE A 308 18.19 -11.64 -10.82
CA ILE A 308 17.12 -12.08 -11.73
C ILE A 308 17.64 -12.17 -13.16
N ASP A 309 18.31 -11.13 -13.65
CA ASP A 309 18.81 -11.09 -15.03
C ASP A 309 19.87 -12.18 -15.26
N LYS A 310 20.77 -12.38 -14.31
CA LYS A 310 21.77 -13.47 -14.30
C LYS A 310 21.10 -14.84 -14.28
N TYR A 311 20.10 -15.04 -13.41
CA TYR A 311 19.35 -16.28 -13.31
C TYR A 311 18.64 -16.61 -14.62
N VAL A 312 17.90 -15.65 -15.18
CA VAL A 312 17.15 -15.83 -16.43
C VAL A 312 18.11 -16.16 -17.56
N LYS A 313 19.19 -15.39 -17.72
CA LYS A 313 20.22 -15.63 -18.72
C LYS A 313 20.82 -17.03 -18.59
N HIS A 314 21.28 -17.40 -17.39
CA HIS A 314 21.90 -18.70 -17.15
C HIS A 314 20.94 -19.86 -17.47
N ASN A 315 19.67 -19.77 -17.09
CA ASN A 315 18.72 -20.85 -17.34
C ASN A 315 18.35 -20.97 -18.82
N LEU A 316 18.27 -19.85 -19.55
CA LEU A 316 18.07 -19.86 -21.00
C LEU A 316 19.27 -20.49 -21.72
N GLU A 317 20.50 -20.08 -21.40
CA GLU A 317 21.73 -20.61 -22.00
C GLU A 317 21.92 -22.12 -21.76
N ASN A 318 21.38 -22.63 -20.66
CA ASN A 318 21.47 -24.06 -20.30
C ASN A 318 20.20 -24.85 -20.63
N ASN A 319 19.26 -24.28 -21.41
CA ASN A 319 17.98 -24.91 -21.78
C ASN A 319 17.20 -25.48 -20.57
N LYS A 320 17.24 -24.76 -19.44
CA LYS A 320 16.56 -25.16 -18.20
C LYS A 320 15.12 -24.66 -18.12
N PHE A 321 14.73 -23.71 -18.95
CA PHE A 321 13.34 -23.28 -19.07
C PHE A 321 12.63 -24.00 -20.21
N SER A 322 11.41 -24.43 -19.94
CA SER A 322 10.43 -24.80 -20.97
C SER A 322 9.83 -23.55 -21.62
N ASP A 323 9.29 -23.68 -22.84
CA ASP A 323 8.59 -22.59 -23.54
C ASP A 323 7.48 -21.97 -22.67
N ARG A 324 6.76 -22.81 -21.92
CA ARG A 324 5.71 -22.35 -21.01
C ARG A 324 6.27 -21.46 -19.90
N GLU A 325 7.39 -21.85 -19.30
CA GLU A 325 8.04 -21.05 -18.26
C GLU A 325 8.52 -19.70 -18.81
N VAL A 326 9.08 -19.68 -20.03
CA VAL A 326 9.48 -18.44 -20.71
C VAL A 326 8.29 -17.51 -20.88
N GLN A 327 7.16 -18.01 -21.41
CA GLN A 327 5.94 -17.22 -21.59
C GLN A 327 5.40 -16.65 -20.27
N ASP A 328 5.44 -17.45 -19.22
CA ASP A 328 4.99 -17.02 -17.91
C ASP A 328 5.90 -15.93 -17.30
N TYR A 329 7.22 -16.08 -17.39
CA TYR A 329 8.15 -15.04 -16.93
C TYR A 329 7.99 -13.75 -17.73
N LEU A 330 7.83 -13.83 -19.06
CA LEU A 330 7.54 -12.66 -19.90
C LEU A 330 6.29 -11.92 -19.42
N ARG A 331 5.20 -12.66 -19.19
CA ARG A 331 3.95 -12.08 -18.69
C ARG A 331 4.14 -11.39 -17.34
N ILE A 332 4.82 -12.04 -16.39
CA ILE A 332 5.04 -11.51 -15.03
C ILE A 332 5.92 -10.26 -15.08
N TYR A 333 7.05 -10.31 -15.78
CA TYR A 333 7.98 -9.18 -15.83
C TYR A 333 7.43 -8.00 -16.62
N ARG A 334 6.67 -8.23 -17.71
CA ARG A 334 5.96 -7.15 -18.40
C ARG A 334 4.90 -6.50 -17.50
N ALA A 335 4.15 -7.31 -16.74
CA ALA A 335 3.22 -6.78 -15.76
C ALA A 335 3.94 -5.96 -14.68
N PHE A 336 5.08 -6.44 -14.16
CA PHE A 336 5.91 -5.67 -13.24
C PHE A 336 6.31 -4.32 -13.84
N LEU A 337 6.91 -4.32 -15.04
CA LEU A 337 7.43 -3.11 -15.68
C LEU A 337 6.32 -2.09 -15.93
N SER A 338 5.14 -2.53 -16.36
CA SER A 338 3.98 -1.65 -16.52
C SER A 338 3.56 -0.96 -15.22
N HIS A 339 3.66 -1.63 -14.06
CA HIS A 339 3.39 -1.02 -12.76
C HIS A 339 4.55 -0.17 -12.27
N ALA A 340 5.77 -0.60 -12.57
CA ALA A 340 6.98 0.08 -12.18
C ALA A 340 7.05 1.48 -12.80
N ASP A 341 6.68 1.64 -14.06
CA ASP A 341 6.65 2.96 -14.71
C ASP A 341 5.71 3.93 -13.98
N GLN A 342 4.53 3.47 -13.56
CA GLN A 342 3.56 4.29 -12.82
C GLN A 342 4.08 4.66 -11.43
N GLU A 343 4.66 3.69 -10.70
CA GLU A 343 5.22 3.93 -9.37
C GLU A 343 6.42 4.87 -9.43
N LEU A 344 7.30 4.68 -10.42
CA LEU A 344 8.48 5.53 -10.62
C LEU A 344 8.07 6.97 -10.91
N GLN A 345 7.10 7.20 -11.79
CA GLN A 345 6.61 8.55 -12.07
C GLN A 345 6.10 9.24 -10.79
N GLY A 346 5.32 8.54 -9.97
CA GLY A 346 4.82 9.09 -8.70
C GLY A 346 5.94 9.45 -7.71
N ARG A 347 7.05 8.69 -7.71
CA ARG A 347 8.22 8.96 -6.88
C ARG A 347 9.06 10.12 -7.42
N GLU A 348 9.19 10.24 -8.74
CA GLU A 348 9.87 11.37 -9.37
C GLU A 348 9.13 12.70 -9.12
N ASP A 349 7.80 12.68 -9.19
CA ASP A 349 6.97 13.83 -8.85
C ASP A 349 7.15 14.26 -7.37
N GLU A 350 7.24 13.30 -6.45
CA GLU A 350 7.49 13.54 -5.02
C GLU A 350 8.91 14.09 -4.79
N LEU A 351 9.93 13.52 -5.45
CA LEU A 351 11.30 14.04 -5.41
C LEU A 351 11.37 15.50 -5.88
N GLU A 352 10.70 15.83 -6.99
CA GLU A 352 10.69 17.19 -7.52
C GLU A 352 9.96 18.15 -6.58
N LEU A 353 8.87 17.72 -5.95
CA LEU A 353 8.20 18.49 -4.90
C LEU A 353 9.16 18.83 -3.76
N TRP A 354 9.91 17.85 -3.23
CA TRP A 354 10.85 18.07 -2.14
C TRP A 354 12.02 18.96 -2.54
N ARG A 355 12.57 18.78 -3.75
CA ARG A 355 13.62 19.66 -4.30
C ARG A 355 13.14 21.10 -4.39
N ARG A 356 11.95 21.31 -4.94
CA ARG A 356 11.34 22.63 -5.04
C ARG A 356 11.14 23.27 -3.67
N LEU A 357 10.58 22.53 -2.70
CA LEU A 357 10.38 23.03 -1.34
C LEU A 357 11.71 23.35 -0.64
N THR A 358 12.76 22.56 -0.90
CA THR A 358 14.11 22.84 -0.40
C THR A 358 14.63 24.18 -0.91
N VAL A 359 14.51 24.45 -2.22
CA VAL A 359 14.92 25.73 -2.81
C VAL A 359 14.08 26.90 -2.28
N LEU A 360 12.77 26.72 -2.20
CA LEU A 360 11.85 27.79 -1.80
C LEU A 360 11.93 28.15 -0.31
N ARG A 361 12.19 27.17 0.55
CA ARG A 361 12.06 27.33 2.01
C ARG A 361 13.39 27.23 2.75
N GLY A 362 14.40 26.60 2.14
CA GLY A 362 15.72 26.40 2.76
C GLY A 362 15.66 25.65 4.09
N LEU A 363 14.66 24.76 4.25
CA LEU A 363 14.46 23.91 5.42
C LEU A 363 15.14 22.56 5.20
N SER A 364 15.82 22.05 6.24
CA SER A 364 16.64 20.85 6.18
C SER A 364 15.80 19.57 6.08
N SER A 365 14.59 19.52 6.64
CA SER A 365 13.73 18.34 6.49
C SER A 365 13.35 18.09 5.04
N PHE A 366 13.08 19.14 4.25
CA PHE A 366 12.81 18.99 2.81
C PHE A 366 14.02 18.50 2.04
N ALA A 367 15.22 18.98 2.37
CA ALA A 367 16.44 18.51 1.73
C ALA A 367 16.70 17.02 2.01
N LEU A 368 16.49 16.59 3.26
CA LEU A 368 16.63 15.19 3.65
C LEU A 368 15.59 14.29 2.97
N LEU A 369 14.34 14.74 2.86
CA LEU A 369 13.29 14.02 2.15
C LEU A 369 13.59 13.94 0.64
N ALA A 370 14.16 14.98 0.05
CA ALA A 370 14.61 14.96 -1.35
C ALA A 370 15.74 13.93 -1.54
N GLU A 371 16.77 13.95 -0.69
CA GLU A 371 17.88 12.98 -0.75
C GLU A 371 17.37 11.54 -0.60
N HIS A 372 16.46 11.32 0.35
CA HIS A 372 15.86 10.00 0.57
C HIS A 372 15.02 9.55 -0.62
N SER A 373 14.19 10.44 -1.19
CA SER A 373 13.37 10.15 -2.37
C SER A 373 14.23 9.87 -3.60
N GLU A 374 15.37 10.55 -3.75
CA GLU A 374 16.33 10.30 -4.83
C GLU A 374 16.93 8.89 -4.74
N LYS A 375 17.39 8.48 -3.56
CA LYS A 375 17.87 7.10 -3.33
C LYS A 375 16.81 6.05 -3.68
N MET A 376 15.55 6.31 -3.31
CA MET A 376 14.43 5.43 -3.65
C MET A 376 14.21 5.34 -5.17
N CYS A 377 14.18 6.48 -5.87
CA CYS A 377 14.06 6.53 -7.32
C CYS A 377 15.20 5.78 -8.02
N ASP A 378 16.44 6.00 -7.58
CA ASP A 378 17.62 5.37 -8.17
C ASP A 378 17.64 3.85 -7.96
N CYS A 379 17.25 3.38 -6.76
CA CYS A 379 17.09 1.96 -6.50
C CYS A 379 16.02 1.36 -7.42
N PHE A 380 14.87 2.01 -7.54
CA PHE A 380 13.75 1.52 -8.34
C PHE A 380 14.06 1.49 -9.85
N LYS A 381 14.77 2.50 -10.35
CA LYS A 381 15.29 2.53 -11.73
C LYS A 381 16.22 1.36 -12.02
N GLN A 382 17.14 1.04 -11.11
CA GLN A 382 18.05 -0.09 -11.26
C GLN A 382 17.31 -1.43 -11.29
N ILE A 383 16.30 -1.59 -10.42
CA ILE A 383 15.49 -2.81 -10.36
C ILE A 383 14.68 -2.99 -11.65
N SER A 384 14.05 -1.90 -12.12
CA SER A 384 13.30 -1.90 -13.39
C SER A 384 14.22 -2.20 -14.57
N ALA A 385 15.43 -1.65 -14.59
CA ALA A 385 16.43 -1.93 -15.63
C ALA A 385 16.86 -3.41 -15.64
N ALA A 386 17.08 -4.02 -14.47
CA ALA A 386 17.44 -5.43 -14.37
C ALA A 386 16.30 -6.35 -14.87
N ILE A 387 15.05 -6.03 -14.51
CA ILE A 387 13.88 -6.79 -14.98
C ILE A 387 13.66 -6.59 -16.49
N GLN A 388 13.85 -5.37 -17.00
CA GLN A 388 13.79 -5.09 -18.44
C GLN A 388 14.85 -5.89 -19.21
N GLN A 389 16.06 -6.02 -18.65
CA GLN A 389 17.11 -6.86 -19.24
C GLN A 389 16.72 -8.34 -19.28
N ALA A 390 16.10 -8.85 -18.21
CA ALA A 390 15.59 -10.21 -18.16
C ALA A 390 14.49 -10.46 -19.20
N VAL A 391 13.57 -9.49 -19.40
CA VAL A 391 12.56 -9.55 -20.47
C VAL A 391 13.21 -9.65 -21.84
N SER A 392 14.21 -8.81 -22.12
CA SER A 392 14.93 -8.84 -23.40
C SER A 392 15.56 -10.21 -23.69
N TYR A 393 16.10 -10.90 -22.69
CA TYR A 393 16.63 -12.26 -22.87
C TYR A 393 15.55 -13.28 -23.22
N LEU A 394 14.40 -13.21 -22.54
CA LEU A 394 13.28 -14.11 -22.78
C LEU A 394 12.66 -13.89 -24.18
N GLU A 395 12.55 -12.63 -24.63
CA GLU A 395 12.05 -12.29 -25.98
C GLU A 395 13.01 -12.75 -27.10
N ALA A 396 14.32 -12.61 -26.87
CA ALA A 396 15.34 -13.12 -27.80
C ALA A 396 15.29 -14.65 -27.93
N TYR A 397 15.01 -15.36 -26.83
CA TYR A 397 14.80 -16.81 -26.84
C TYR A 397 13.52 -17.19 -27.62
N GLU A 398 12.39 -16.54 -27.34
CA GLU A 398 11.11 -16.78 -28.01
C GLU A 398 11.18 -16.56 -29.53
N SER A 399 11.93 -15.54 -29.96
CA SER A 399 12.10 -15.22 -31.39
C SER A 399 13.08 -16.15 -32.13
N GLY A 400 13.69 -17.12 -31.44
CA GLY A 400 14.71 -18.00 -32.02
C GLY A 400 16.05 -17.30 -32.33
N GLN A 401 16.21 -16.06 -31.87
CA GLN A 401 17.45 -15.28 -32.05
C GLN A 401 18.53 -15.65 -31.01
N GLY A 402 18.20 -16.47 -30.01
CA GLY A 402 19.10 -16.90 -28.94
C GLY A 402 19.89 -18.19 -29.19
N THR A 403 19.69 -18.89 -30.32
CA THR A 403 20.35 -20.19 -30.61
C THR A 403 21.15 -20.16 -31.90
N THR A 404 22.12 -19.25 -32.01
CA THR A 404 23.18 -19.34 -33.03
C THR A 404 24.49 -18.86 -32.45
N ASP A 405 25.24 -19.78 -31.83
CA ASP A 405 26.69 -19.95 -32.01
C ASP A 405 27.14 -21.07 -31.06
N GLY A 406 27.10 -22.29 -31.59
CA GLY A 406 27.73 -23.48 -31.00
C GLY A 406 29.06 -23.77 -31.67
#